data_AF-A0AA48KDH9-F1
#
_entry.id   AF-A0AA48KDH9-F1
#
_cell.length_a   1.000
_cell.length_b   1.000
_cell.length_c   1.000
_cell.angle_alpha   90.00
_cell.angle_beta   90.00
_cell.angle_gamma   90.00
#
_symmetry.space_group_name_H-M   'P 1'
#
loop_
_entity.id
_entity.type
_entity.pdbx_description
1 polymer ?
#
loop_
_entity_poly.entity_id
_entity_poly.type
_entity_poly.pdbx_seq_one_letter_code
_entity_poly.pdbx_strand_id
1 'polypeptide(L)'
;MDVLNPASQALQLLFKKLHPHLEDAAHALATGAGREDLERLHAKLVRACHQASEVLDGLAAQSEGDLAESLETLSANLLPVGAGYRQTLILVQLCLEEAPADLLPHAPAGEAARSAWGARMVAFLARLEDPAFQARARWEAVDPDLGDEALEDGF
;
A
#
# COMPACT_ATOMS: atom_id res chain seq x y z
N MET A 1 10.82 -0.25 -25.24
CA MET A 1 10.51 -0.48 -23.82
C MET A 1 9.27 -1.34 -23.81
N ASP A 2 9.38 -2.59 -23.39
CA ASP A 2 8.20 -3.42 -23.21
C ASP A 2 7.31 -2.73 -22.17
N VAL A 3 6.10 -2.36 -22.58
CA VAL A 3 5.09 -1.82 -21.67
C VAL A 3 4.62 -3.00 -20.82
N LEU A 4 4.90 -2.94 -19.53
CA LEU A 4 4.47 -3.95 -18.57
C LEU A 4 2.93 -4.06 -18.61
N ASN A 5 2.39 -5.26 -18.45
CA ASN A 5 0.94 -5.45 -18.33
C ASN A 5 0.38 -4.63 -17.14
N PRO A 6 -0.86 -4.08 -17.21
CA PRO A 6 -1.43 -3.26 -16.14
C PRO A 6 -1.39 -3.92 -14.75
N ALA A 7 -1.66 -5.22 -14.64
CA ALA A 7 -1.58 -5.95 -13.38
C ALA A 7 -0.14 -5.98 -12.82
N SER A 8 0.85 -6.24 -13.68
CA SER A 8 2.27 -6.17 -13.31
C SER A 8 2.71 -4.75 -12.92
N GLN A 9 2.20 -3.72 -13.59
CA GLN A 9 2.45 -2.33 -13.25
C GLN A 9 1.87 -1.99 -11.86
N ALA A 10 0.64 -2.43 -11.58
CA ALA A 10 -0.01 -2.23 -10.31
C ALA A 10 0.74 -2.95 -9.18
N LEU A 11 1.09 -4.23 -9.34
CA LEU A 11 1.91 -4.97 -8.36
C LEU A 11 3.28 -4.31 -8.15
N GLN A 12 3.91 -3.85 -9.23
CA GLN A 12 5.16 -3.11 -9.12
C GLN A 12 4.99 -1.81 -8.32
N LEU A 13 3.93 -1.04 -8.58
CA LEU A 13 3.60 0.18 -7.86
C LEU A 13 3.44 -0.11 -6.37
N LEU A 14 2.58 -1.07 -6.01
CA LEU A 14 2.30 -1.45 -4.63
C LEU A 14 3.59 -1.87 -3.87
N PHE A 15 4.36 -2.81 -4.42
CA PHE A 15 5.53 -3.36 -3.72
C PHE A 15 6.82 -2.54 -3.84
N LYS A 16 6.94 -1.64 -4.82
CA LYS A 16 8.10 -0.73 -4.90
C LYS A 16 7.83 0.65 -4.32
N LYS A 17 6.58 1.10 -4.22
CA LYS A 17 6.24 2.45 -3.73
C LYS A 17 5.57 2.42 -2.38
N LEU A 18 4.53 1.61 -2.17
CA LEU A 18 3.79 1.63 -0.90
C LEU A 18 4.44 0.78 0.19
N HIS A 19 4.86 -0.44 -0.13
CA HIS A 19 5.49 -1.34 0.85
C HIS A 19 6.67 -0.72 1.63
N PRO A 20 7.60 0.05 1.01
CA PRO A 20 8.65 0.73 1.76
C PRO A 20 8.15 1.68 2.86
N HIS A 21 7.00 2.34 2.68
CA HIS A 21 6.45 3.22 3.71
C HIS A 21 5.99 2.45 4.94
N LEU A 22 5.51 1.21 4.77
CA LEU A 22 5.21 0.32 5.90
C LEU A 22 6.49 -0.07 6.65
N GLU A 23 7.56 -0.43 5.93
CA GLU A 23 8.82 -0.79 6.58
C GLU A 23 9.47 0.40 7.28
N ASP A 24 9.41 1.60 6.68
CA ASP A 24 9.88 2.84 7.31
C ASP A 24 9.10 3.14 8.61
N ALA A 25 7.77 2.95 8.60
CA ALA A 25 6.94 3.11 9.79
C ALA A 25 7.29 2.08 10.88
N ALA A 26 7.42 0.81 10.52
CA ALA A 26 7.80 -0.24 11.46
C ALA A 26 9.19 0.02 12.07
N HIS A 27 10.14 0.46 11.25
CA HIS A 27 11.48 0.82 11.72
C HIS A 27 11.44 2.00 12.70
N ALA A 28 10.72 3.08 12.34
CA ALA A 28 10.58 4.26 13.18
C ALA A 28 10.00 3.90 14.55
N LEU A 29 8.93 3.10 14.59
CA LEU A 29 8.32 2.61 15.83
C LEU A 29 9.29 1.76 16.65
N ALA A 30 10.02 0.83 16.01
CA ALA A 30 11.00 0.00 16.70
C ALA A 30 12.17 0.79 17.30
N THR A 31 12.52 1.92 16.69
CA THR A 31 13.56 2.84 17.18
C THR A 31 13.06 3.90 18.16
N GLY A 32 11.75 3.91 18.46
CA GLY A 32 11.14 4.90 19.36
C GLY A 32 11.10 6.32 18.79
N ALA A 33 10.82 6.45 17.49
CA ALA A 33 10.67 7.74 16.82
C ALA A 33 9.62 8.63 17.52
N GLY A 34 9.88 9.94 17.55
CA GLY A 34 8.98 10.91 18.17
C GLY A 34 7.74 11.19 17.32
N ARG A 35 6.76 11.89 17.91
CA ARG A 35 5.50 12.26 17.24
C ARG A 35 5.72 12.99 15.91
N GLU A 36 6.60 14.00 15.88
CA GLU A 36 6.90 14.75 14.65
C GLU A 36 7.44 13.86 13.52
N ASP A 37 8.24 12.83 13.84
CA ASP A 37 8.74 11.89 12.85
C ASP A 37 7.61 11.04 12.27
N LEU A 38 6.73 10.54 13.13
CA LEU A 38 5.57 9.74 12.74
C LEU A 38 4.57 10.56 11.92
N GLU A 39 4.33 11.82 12.25
CA GLU A 39 3.50 12.74 11.45
C GLU A 39 4.10 13.00 10.07
N ARG A 40 5.43 13.17 9.98
CA ARG A 40 6.11 13.28 8.69
C ARG A 40 6.00 12.02 7.86
N LEU A 41 6.10 10.85 8.48
CA LEU A 41 5.90 9.56 7.80
C LEU A 41 4.45 9.39 7.36
N HIS A 42 3.47 9.81 8.17
CA HIS A 42 2.06 9.82 7.82
C HIS A 42 1.81 10.67 6.56
N ALA A 43 2.28 11.91 6.55
CA ALA A 43 2.10 12.80 5.40
C ALA A 43 2.79 12.28 4.13
N LYS A 44 3.91 11.56 4.26
CA LYS A 44 4.55 10.87 3.12
C LYS A 44 3.70 9.69 2.63
N LEU A 45 3.18 8.87 3.53
CA LEU A 45 2.33 7.74 3.21
C LEU A 45 1.06 8.19 2.50
N VAL A 46 0.35 9.19 3.03
CA VAL A 46 -0.87 9.76 2.42
C VAL A 46 -0.59 10.23 0.98
N ARG A 47 0.49 10.98 0.76
CA ARG A 47 0.88 11.40 -0.59
C ARG A 47 1.18 10.22 -1.52
N ALA A 48 1.84 9.18 -1.01
CA ALA A 48 2.11 7.98 -1.79
C ALA A 48 0.83 7.21 -2.13
N CYS A 49 -0.15 7.15 -1.22
CA CYS A 49 -1.47 6.58 -1.47
C CYS A 49 -2.22 7.33 -2.56
N HIS A 50 -2.25 8.67 -2.51
CA HIS A 50 -2.85 9.48 -3.58
C HIS A 50 -2.21 9.23 -4.93
N GLN A 51 -0.88 9.26 -5.01
CA GLN A 51 -0.16 8.97 -6.24
C GLN A 51 -0.41 7.54 -6.74
N ALA A 52 -0.50 6.57 -5.82
CA ALA A 52 -0.77 5.19 -6.18
C ALA A 52 -2.19 5.03 -6.74
N SER A 53 -3.18 5.63 -6.09
CA SER A 53 -4.57 5.65 -6.53
C SER A 53 -4.72 6.26 -7.93
N GLU A 54 -4.12 7.43 -8.19
CA GLU A 54 -4.16 8.05 -9.53
C GLU A 54 -3.58 7.12 -10.63
N VAL A 55 -2.50 6.40 -10.32
CA VAL A 55 -1.90 5.44 -11.25
C VAL A 55 -2.82 4.23 -11.44
N LEU A 56 -3.42 3.72 -10.37
CA LEU A 56 -4.35 2.59 -10.43
C LEU A 56 -5.60 2.93 -11.26
N ASP A 57 -6.16 4.12 -11.08
CA ASP A 57 -7.28 4.61 -11.90
C ASP A 57 -6.90 4.69 -13.38
N GLY A 58 -5.70 5.19 -13.67
CA GLY A 58 -5.16 5.23 -15.01
C GLY A 58 -4.98 3.83 -15.62
N LEU A 59 -4.56 2.85 -14.82
CA LEU A 59 -4.42 1.45 -15.26
C LEU A 59 -5.78 0.77 -15.44
N ALA A 60 -6.75 1.07 -14.57
CA ALA A 60 -8.13 0.58 -14.68
C ALA A 60 -8.79 1.05 -15.96
N ALA A 61 -8.64 2.33 -16.31
CA ALA A 61 -9.16 2.91 -17.56
C ALA A 61 -8.56 2.31 -18.84
N GLN A 62 -7.41 1.62 -18.71
CA GLN A 62 -6.73 0.91 -19.81
C GLN A 62 -6.99 -0.61 -19.78
N SER A 63 -7.76 -1.10 -18.81
CA SER A 63 -8.06 -2.51 -18.57
C SER A 63 -9.54 -2.78 -18.83
N GLU A 64 -9.91 -4.06 -18.91
CA GLU A 64 -11.29 -4.50 -19.11
C GLU A 64 -11.64 -5.64 -18.15
N GLY A 65 -12.94 -5.79 -17.86
CA GLY A 65 -13.47 -6.88 -17.03
C GLY A 65 -12.93 -6.87 -15.60
N ASP A 66 -12.72 -8.07 -15.06
CA ASP A 66 -12.32 -8.31 -13.66
C ASP A 66 -11.04 -7.55 -13.24
N LEU A 67 -10.11 -7.33 -14.18
CA LEU A 67 -8.89 -6.58 -13.89
C LEU A 67 -9.18 -5.10 -13.64
N ALA A 68 -10.08 -4.49 -14.43
CA ALA A 68 -10.45 -3.08 -14.23
C ALA A 68 -11.12 -2.91 -12.87
N GLU A 69 -12.08 -3.77 -12.53
CA GLU A 69 -12.79 -3.73 -11.24
C GLU A 69 -11.85 -3.93 -10.04
N SER A 70 -10.89 -4.86 -10.16
CA SER A 70 -9.88 -5.09 -9.13
C SER A 70 -9.00 -3.86 -8.92
N LEU A 71 -8.60 -3.18 -10.00
CA LEU A 71 -7.78 -1.96 -9.93
C LEU A 71 -8.55 -0.78 -9.35
N GLU A 72 -9.83 -0.59 -9.71
CA GLU A 72 -10.71 0.43 -9.15
C GLU A 72 -10.93 0.22 -7.65
N THR A 73 -11.17 -1.03 -7.24
CA THR A 73 -11.35 -1.39 -5.83
C THR A 73 -10.08 -1.12 -5.02
N LEU A 74 -8.91 -1.51 -5.54
CA LEU A 74 -7.63 -1.21 -4.90
C LEU A 74 -7.36 0.30 -4.79
N SER A 75 -7.70 1.06 -5.84
CA SER A 75 -7.58 2.52 -5.83
C SER A 75 -8.43 3.14 -4.72
N ALA A 76 -9.71 2.74 -4.62
CA ALA A 76 -10.62 3.22 -3.60
C ALA A 76 -10.16 2.88 -2.18
N ASN A 77 -9.67 1.67 -1.95
CA ASN A 77 -9.20 1.22 -0.64
C ASN A 77 -7.94 1.96 -0.15
N LEU A 78 -7.16 2.52 -1.06
CA LEU A 78 -5.97 3.32 -0.72
C LEU A 78 -6.28 4.77 -0.32
N LEU A 79 -7.51 5.26 -0.51
CA LEU A 79 -7.91 6.65 -0.22
C LEU A 79 -8.91 6.77 0.95
N PRO A 80 -8.51 6.45 2.18
CA PRO A 80 -9.37 6.72 3.33
C PRO A 80 -9.31 8.23 3.68
N VAL A 81 -10.28 8.99 3.19
CA VAL A 81 -10.43 10.41 3.52
C VAL A 81 -10.59 10.57 5.03
N GLY A 82 -9.70 11.35 5.65
CA GLY A 82 -9.76 11.64 7.09
C GLY A 82 -9.27 10.50 7.99
N ALA A 83 -8.55 9.50 7.47
CA ALA A 83 -7.94 8.48 8.32
C ALA A 83 -6.66 8.99 9.00
N GLY A 84 -6.58 8.78 10.32
CA GLY A 84 -5.35 8.92 11.09
C GLY A 84 -4.28 7.89 10.68
N TYR A 85 -3.05 8.10 11.15
CA TYR A 85 -1.88 7.36 10.66
C TYR A 85 -2.01 5.84 10.82
N ARG A 86 -2.49 5.39 11.99
CA ARG A 86 -2.72 3.97 12.24
C ARG A 86 -3.66 3.35 11.21
N GLN A 87 -4.79 4.01 10.94
CA GLN A 87 -5.79 3.52 10.01
C GLN A 87 -5.24 3.47 8.59
N THR A 88 -4.49 4.49 8.17
CA THR A 88 -3.80 4.52 6.87
C THR A 88 -2.80 3.36 6.73
N LEU A 89 -1.98 3.09 7.76
CA LEU A 89 -1.05 1.95 7.77
C LEU A 89 -1.78 0.60 7.64
N ILE A 90 -2.88 0.43 8.38
CA ILE A 90 -3.69 -0.79 8.33
C ILE A 90 -4.25 -1.01 6.92
N LEU A 91 -4.87 0.02 6.34
CA LEU A 91 -5.50 -0.10 5.02
C LEU A 91 -4.49 -0.37 3.91
N VAL A 92 -3.35 0.32 3.92
CA VAL A 92 -2.29 0.09 2.94
C VAL A 92 -1.73 -1.32 3.08
N GLN A 93 -1.58 -1.83 4.30
CA GLN A 93 -1.12 -3.20 4.47
C GLN A 93 -2.15 -4.22 3.98
N LEU A 94 -3.43 -4.07 4.31
CA LEU A 94 -4.48 -4.95 3.79
C LEU A 94 -4.50 -4.96 2.26
N CYS A 95 -4.35 -3.79 1.62
CA CYS A 95 -4.21 -3.71 0.17
C CYS A 95 -3.01 -4.52 -0.35
N LEU A 96 -1.86 -4.50 0.34
CA LEU A 96 -0.68 -5.29 -0.04
C LEU A 96 -0.83 -6.79 0.22
N GLU A 97 -1.64 -7.17 1.20
CA GLU A 97 -1.98 -8.57 1.52
C GLU A 97 -2.90 -9.17 0.44
N GLU A 98 -3.90 -8.40 0.00
CA GLU A 98 -4.96 -8.87 -0.90
C GLU A 98 -4.57 -8.76 -2.38
N ALA A 99 -3.95 -7.65 -2.80
CA ALA A 99 -3.67 -7.35 -4.21
C ALA A 99 -2.93 -8.46 -4.99
N PRO A 100 -1.99 -9.23 -4.42
CA PRO A 100 -1.38 -10.35 -5.14
C PRO A 100 -2.37 -11.41 -5.61
N ALA A 101 -3.38 -11.74 -4.78
CA ALA A 101 -4.37 -12.76 -5.14
C ALA A 101 -5.23 -12.29 -6.32
N ASP A 102 -5.59 -11.00 -6.33
CA ASP A 102 -6.46 -10.42 -7.36
C ASP A 102 -5.69 -10.13 -8.66
N LEU A 103 -4.44 -9.69 -8.58
CA LEU A 103 -3.70 -9.19 -9.74
C LEU A 103 -2.78 -10.22 -10.41
N LEU A 104 -2.20 -11.18 -9.67
CA LEU A 104 -1.31 -12.19 -10.27
C LEU A 104 -1.99 -13.05 -11.36
N PRO A 105 -3.28 -13.43 -11.26
CA PRO A 105 -3.96 -14.15 -12.33
C PRO A 105 -3.97 -13.40 -13.67
N HIS A 106 -3.87 -12.07 -13.65
CA HIS A 106 -3.84 -11.22 -14.84
C HIS A 106 -2.42 -10.87 -15.31
N ALA A 107 -1.40 -11.17 -14.50
CA ALA A 107 -0.01 -10.90 -14.83
C ALA A 107 0.59 -11.99 -15.74
N PRO A 108 1.48 -11.65 -16.70
CA PRO A 108 2.21 -12.62 -17.50
C PRO A 108 2.96 -13.68 -16.67
N ALA A 109 2.83 -14.95 -17.08
CA ALA A 109 3.44 -16.07 -16.39
C ALA A 109 4.95 -15.91 -16.21
N GLY A 110 5.43 -16.12 -14.98
CA GLY A 110 6.85 -16.04 -14.63
C GLY A 110 7.42 -14.62 -14.55
N GLU A 111 6.62 -13.57 -14.74
CA GLU A 111 7.10 -12.19 -14.62
C GLU A 111 7.51 -11.86 -13.19
N ALA A 112 6.67 -12.16 -12.19
CA ALA A 112 6.97 -11.93 -10.78
C ALA A 112 8.29 -12.60 -10.36
N ALA A 113 8.54 -13.83 -10.81
CA ALA A 113 9.76 -14.56 -10.49
C ALA A 113 11.05 -13.92 -11.05
N ARG A 114 10.93 -13.11 -12.12
CA ARG A 114 12.06 -12.44 -12.78
C ARG A 114 12.20 -10.97 -12.37
N SER A 115 11.29 -10.44 -11.57
CA SER A 115 11.23 -9.02 -11.25
C SER A 115 11.68 -8.74 -9.81
N ALA A 116 12.31 -7.58 -9.61
CA ALA A 116 12.70 -7.14 -8.27
C ALA A 116 11.50 -6.84 -7.36
N TRP A 117 10.33 -6.51 -7.93
CA TRP A 117 9.11 -6.32 -7.14
C TRP A 117 8.51 -7.66 -6.70
N GLY A 118 8.58 -8.71 -7.54
CA GLY A 118 8.05 -10.03 -7.18
C GLY A 118 8.82 -10.68 -6.03
N ALA A 119 10.14 -10.50 -5.96
CA ALA A 119 10.92 -10.94 -4.80
C ALA A 119 10.47 -10.26 -3.50
N ARG A 120 10.15 -8.95 -3.54
CA ARG A 120 9.63 -8.22 -2.38
C ARG A 120 8.23 -8.68 -1.98
N MET A 121 7.36 -8.91 -2.95
CA MET A 121 6.02 -9.44 -2.73
C MET A 121 6.09 -10.81 -2.04
N VAL A 122 6.88 -11.75 -2.56
CA VAL A 122 7.04 -13.08 -1.96
C VAL A 122 7.58 -12.98 -0.53
N ALA A 123 8.60 -12.15 -0.29
CA ALA A 123 9.13 -11.94 1.05
C ALA A 123 8.11 -11.32 2.01
N PHE A 124 7.28 -10.39 1.55
CA PHE A 124 6.20 -9.80 2.33
C PHE A 124 5.13 -10.85 2.69
N LEU A 125 4.64 -11.61 1.69
CA LEU A 125 3.62 -12.64 1.89
C LEU A 125 4.08 -13.74 2.85
N ALA A 126 5.36 -14.15 2.78
CA ALA A 126 5.92 -15.14 3.70
C ALA A 126 5.87 -14.69 5.18
N ARG A 127 5.91 -13.38 5.44
CA ARG A 127 5.81 -12.84 6.81
C ARG A 127 4.39 -12.86 7.36
N LEU A 128 3.36 -13.00 6.53
CA LEU A 128 1.96 -13.05 6.98
C LEU A 128 1.62 -14.32 7.76
N GLU A 129 2.49 -15.33 7.72
CA GLU A 129 2.41 -16.50 8.60
C GLU A 129 2.59 -16.13 10.09
N ASP A 130 3.25 -15.00 10.37
CA ASP A 130 3.36 -14.44 11.72
C ASP A 130 2.14 -13.57 12.06
N PRO A 131 1.31 -13.95 13.04
CA PRO A 131 0.16 -13.15 13.46
C PRO A 131 0.52 -11.72 13.88
N ALA A 132 1.73 -11.49 14.43
CA ALA A 132 2.18 -10.16 14.80
C ALA A 132 2.46 -9.26 13.60
N PHE A 133 2.68 -9.85 12.42
CA PHE A 133 2.88 -9.12 11.18
C PHE A 133 1.56 -8.74 10.49
N GLN A 134 0.42 -9.34 10.86
CA GLN A 134 -0.89 -9.00 10.28
C GLN A 134 -1.26 -7.54 10.57
N ALA A 135 -1.91 -6.87 9.60
CA ALA A 135 -2.10 -5.42 9.60
C ALA A 135 -2.59 -4.84 10.93
N ARG A 136 -3.64 -5.43 11.53
CA ARG A 136 -4.22 -4.91 12.78
C ARG A 136 -3.27 -5.03 13.97
N ALA A 137 -2.61 -6.18 14.12
CA ALA A 137 -1.69 -6.44 15.23
C ALA A 137 -0.42 -5.60 15.09
N ARG A 138 0.12 -5.54 13.87
CA ARG A 138 1.37 -4.83 13.57
C ARG A 138 1.32 -3.34 13.92
N TRP A 139 0.17 -2.71 13.70
CA TRP A 139 -0.01 -1.26 13.90
C TRP A 139 -0.79 -0.90 15.17
N GLU A 140 -1.04 -1.86 16.06
CA GLU A 140 -1.87 -1.65 17.25
C GLU A 140 -1.29 -0.59 18.19
N ALA A 141 0.04 -0.54 18.30
CA ALA A 141 0.75 0.39 19.17
C ALA A 141 0.84 1.83 18.63
N VAL A 142 0.39 2.08 17.39
CA VAL A 142 0.35 3.43 16.82
C VAL A 142 -0.82 4.18 17.46
N ASP A 143 -0.56 5.39 17.92
CA ASP A 143 -1.59 6.29 18.46
C ASP A 143 -2.69 6.51 17.40
N PRO A 144 -3.95 6.14 17.69
CA PRO A 144 -5.05 6.29 16.74
C PRO A 144 -5.35 7.76 16.38
N ASP A 145 -5.01 8.70 17.25
CA ASP A 145 -5.28 10.13 17.07
C ASP A 145 -4.13 10.84 16.32
N LEU A 146 -3.05 10.11 15.97
CA LEU A 146 -1.91 10.70 15.28
C LEU A 146 -2.26 11.04 13.83
N GLY A 147 -2.11 12.31 13.49
CA GLY A 147 -2.50 12.83 12.19
C GLY A 147 -4.00 13.01 12.00
N ASP A 148 -4.78 12.92 13.09
CA ASP A 148 -6.20 13.32 13.17
C ASP A 148 -6.35 14.84 13.44
N GLU A 149 -5.23 15.59 13.44
CA GLU A 149 -5.26 17.05 13.50
C GLU A 149 -5.81 17.62 12.18
N ALA A 150 -7.14 17.69 12.14
CA ALA A 150 -7.94 18.70 11.48
C ALA A 150 -7.66 18.92 9.96
N LEU A 151 -8.53 18.33 9.14
CA LEU A 151 -9.09 19.03 7.97
C LEU A 151 -10.02 20.19 8.40
N GLU A 152 -9.69 20.90 9.48
CA GLU A 152 -10.30 22.16 9.90
C GLU A 152 -9.22 23.25 9.83
N ASP A 153 -8.82 23.60 8.61
CA ASP A 153 -8.48 24.99 8.25
C ASP A 153 -8.17 25.07 6.74
N GLY A 154 -9.18 25.50 5.97
CA GLY A 154 -8.96 26.21 4.71
C GLY A 154 -9.23 25.44 3.40
N PHE A 155 -10.52 25.25 3.08
CA PHE A 155 -11.02 25.43 1.71
C PHE A 155 -12.08 26.53 1.71
#